data_AF-A0A6I7NLB1-F1
#
_entry.id   AF-A0A6I7NLB1-F1
#
_cell.length_a   1.000
_cell.length_b   1.000
_cell.length_c   1.000
_cell.angle_alpha   90.00
_cell.angle_beta   90.00
_cell.angle_gamma   90.00
#
_symmetry.space_group_name_H-M   'P 1'
#
loop_
_entity.id
_entity.type
_entity.pdbx_description
1 polymer ?
#
loop_
_entity_poly.entity_id
_entity_poly.type
_entity_poly.pdbx_seq_one_letter_code
_entity_poly.pdbx_strand_id
1 'polypeptide(L)'
;MMTDNDTFDLQKVGDNLRKLRIAHHYTRADFAQILFDDSKPVAVLDAFEHGQVLIPLEQLVRVCNHFAIKLSDILVFREKYGHLSSHMI
;
A
#
# COMPACT_ATOMS: atom_id res chain seq x y z
N MET A 1 15.61 17.47 3.47
CA MET A 1 14.61 17.65 2.40
C MET A 1 14.49 16.32 1.69
N MET A 2 13.39 15.60 1.84
CA MET A 2 13.12 14.43 0.99
C MET A 2 12.71 14.96 -0.37
N THR A 3 13.57 14.77 -1.37
CA THR A 3 13.33 15.17 -2.75
C THR A 3 12.24 14.30 -3.37
N ASP A 4 11.46 14.85 -4.30
CA ASP A 4 10.36 14.23 -5.08
C ASP A 4 10.63 12.86 -5.75
N ASN A 5 11.86 12.32 -5.60
CA ASN A 5 12.36 11.10 -6.21
C ASN A 5 11.97 9.80 -5.47
N ASP A 6 11.52 9.87 -4.21
CA ASP A 6 11.23 8.68 -3.36
C ASP A 6 9.74 8.55 -3.02
N THR A 7 8.87 8.89 -3.97
CA THR A 7 7.42 8.84 -3.72
C THR A 7 6.89 7.45 -4.04
N PHE A 8 6.22 6.80 -3.08
CA PHE A 8 5.53 5.54 -3.29
C PHE A 8 4.40 5.68 -4.32
N ASP A 9 4.19 4.63 -5.11
CA ASP A 9 3.01 4.48 -5.95
C ASP A 9 1.82 4.07 -5.06
N LEU A 10 1.13 5.06 -4.52
CA LEU A 10 0.02 4.84 -3.59
C LEU A 10 -1.07 3.92 -4.16
N GLN A 11 -1.30 3.96 -5.47
CA GLN A 11 -2.27 3.09 -6.12
C GLN A 11 -1.82 1.63 -6.06
N LYS A 12 -0.57 1.35 -6.45
CA LYS A 12 -0.03 -0.01 -6.40
C LYS A 12 0.10 -0.53 -4.97
N VAL A 13 0.47 0.34 -4.04
CA VAL A 13 0.53 0.03 -2.60
C VAL A 13 -0.86 -0.33 -2.07
N GLY A 14 -1.88 0.47 -2.38
CA GLY A 14 -3.27 0.20 -2.04
C GLY A 14 -3.79 -1.11 -2.63
N ASP A 15 -3.48 -1.38 -3.89
CA ASP A 15 -3.85 -2.62 -4.57
C ASP A 15 -3.18 -3.84 -3.94
N ASN A 16 -1.91 -3.74 -3.54
CA ASN A 16 -1.22 -4.82 -2.84
C ASN A 16 -1.86 -5.11 -1.48
N LEU A 17 -2.24 -4.06 -0.74
CA LEU A 17 -2.96 -4.21 0.52
C LEU A 17 -4.33 -4.89 0.33
N ARG A 18 -5.07 -4.49 -0.70
CA ARG A 18 -6.36 -5.10 -1.08
C ARG A 18 -6.19 -6.58 -1.46
N LYS A 19 -5.19 -6.91 -2.27
CA LYS A 19 -4.88 -8.28 -2.68
C LYS A 19 -4.56 -9.14 -1.47
N LEU A 20 -3.73 -8.65 -0.56
CA LEU A 20 -3.40 -9.33 0.69
C LEU A 20 -4.68 -9.63 1.50
N ARG A 21 -5.54 -8.61 1.70
CA ARG A 21 -6.81 -8.79 2.41
C ARG A 21 -7.69 -9.88 1.77
N ILE A 22 -7.87 -9.82 0.45
CA ILE A 22 -8.73 -10.76 -0.29
C ILE A 22 -8.14 -12.18 -0.27
N ALA A 23 -6.81 -12.31 -0.46
CA ALA A 23 -6.11 -13.60 -0.47
C ALA A 23 -6.23 -14.34 0.88
N HIS A 24 -6.31 -13.59 1.97
CA HIS A 24 -6.50 -14.13 3.32
C HIS A 24 -7.97 -14.13 3.77
N HIS A 25 -8.93 -13.89 2.87
CA HIS A 25 -10.38 -13.93 3.13
C HIS A 25 -10.88 -12.97 4.22
N TYR A 26 -10.17 -11.85 4.43
CA TYR A 26 -10.60 -10.84 5.40
C TYR A 26 -11.68 -9.92 4.80
N THR A 27 -12.73 -9.64 5.59
CA THR A 27 -13.61 -8.51 5.29
C THR A 27 -12.88 -7.20 5.54
N ARG A 28 -13.38 -6.09 5.00
CA ARG A 28 -12.79 -4.77 5.29
C ARG A 28 -12.89 -4.40 6.78
N ALA A 29 -13.94 -4.83 7.46
CA ALA A 29 -14.10 -4.56 8.88
C ALA A 29 -13.02 -5.30 9.69
N ASP A 30 -12.83 -6.60 9.43
CA ASP A 30 -11.84 -7.42 10.14
C ASP A 30 -10.42 -6.92 9.84
N PHE A 31 -10.14 -6.56 8.59
CA PHE A 31 -8.83 -6.06 8.21
C PHE A 31 -8.52 -4.68 8.78
N ALA A 32 -9.53 -3.81 8.92
CA ALA A 32 -9.37 -2.51 9.57
C ALA A 32 -9.01 -2.65 11.05
N GLN A 33 -9.51 -3.69 11.75
CA GLN A 33 -9.13 -3.95 13.14
C GLN A 33 -7.63 -4.26 13.27
N ILE A 34 -7.05 -4.98 12.30
CA ILE A 34 -5.59 -5.25 12.27
C ILE A 34 -4.79 -3.96 12.08
N LEU A 35 -5.28 -3.05 11.22
CA LEU A 35 -4.56 -1.81 10.92
C LEU A 35 -4.58 -0.80 12.07
N PHE A 36 -5.67 -0.74 12.84
CA PHE A 36 -5.96 0.45 13.66
C PHE A 36 -6.13 0.20 15.15
N ASP A 37 -6.07 -1.04 15.64
CA ASP A 37 -6.39 -1.49 17.03
C ASP A 37 -7.80 -1.13 17.54
N ASP A 38 -8.40 -0.06 17.03
CA ASP A 38 -9.74 0.44 17.33
C ASP A 38 -10.59 0.50 16.06
N SER A 39 -11.90 0.68 16.24
CA SER A 39 -12.90 0.84 15.18
C SER A 39 -12.76 2.14 14.38
N LYS A 40 -11.58 2.41 13.82
CA LYS A 40 -11.45 3.38 12.73
C LYS A 40 -12.34 2.94 11.57
N PRO A 41 -12.97 3.89 10.87
CA PRO A 41 -14.00 3.55 9.93
C PRO A 41 -13.40 2.84 8.72
N VAL A 42 -14.10 1.80 8.27
CA VAL A 42 -13.88 1.08 7.00
C VAL A 42 -13.60 2.02 5.82
N ALA A 43 -14.12 3.25 5.87
CA ALA A 43 -13.84 4.31 4.90
C ALA A 43 -12.34 4.66 4.76
N VAL A 44 -11.56 4.63 5.84
CA VAL A 44 -10.11 4.92 5.78
C VAL A 44 -9.39 3.77 5.08
N LEU A 45 -9.77 2.52 5.38
CA LEU A 45 -9.23 1.36 4.67
C LEU A 45 -9.59 1.41 3.19
N ASP A 46 -10.82 1.81 2.83
CA ASP A 46 -11.23 1.96 1.44
C ASP A 46 -10.37 3.01 0.71
N ALA A 47 -10.10 4.14 1.36
CA ALA A 47 -9.23 5.17 0.80
C ALA A 47 -7.76 4.70 0.66
N PHE A 48 -7.28 3.86 1.58
CA PHE A 48 -5.97 3.19 1.44
C PHE A 48 -5.94 2.21 0.27
N GLU A 49 -6.94 1.34 0.14
CA GLU A 49 -7.02 0.35 -0.96
C GLU A 49 -7.08 1.01 -2.33
N HIS A 50 -7.69 2.19 -2.43
CA HIS A 50 -7.75 2.98 -3.67
C HIS A 50 -6.58 3.97 -3.83
N GLY A 51 -5.57 3.91 -2.97
CA GLY A 51 -4.38 4.78 -3.08
C GLY A 51 -4.67 6.28 -2.94
N GLN A 52 -5.83 6.65 -2.37
CA GLN A 52 -6.27 8.03 -2.21
C GLN A 52 -5.51 8.76 -1.09
N VAL A 53 -5.06 8.00 -0.09
CA VAL A 53 -4.30 8.50 1.06
C VAL A 53 -3.09 7.61 1.34
N LEU A 54 -2.01 8.24 1.80
CA LEU A 54 -0.81 7.53 2.25
C LEU A 54 -1.14 6.70 3.49
N ILE A 55 -0.68 5.45 3.51
CA ILE A 55 -0.77 4.57 4.67
C ILE A 55 0.41 4.88 5.61
N PRO A 56 0.19 5.34 6.85
CA PRO A 56 1.24 5.47 7.84
C PRO A 56 2.09 4.21 8.01
N LEU A 57 3.41 4.39 8.14
CA LEU A 57 4.37 3.29 8.26
C LEU A 57 4.04 2.33 9.41
N GLU A 58 3.56 2.84 10.54
CA GLU A 58 3.15 2.01 11.68
C GLU A 58 2.07 0.98 11.29
N GLN A 59 1.08 1.39 10.49
CA GLN A 59 0.02 0.49 10.03
C GLN A 59 0.56 -0.55 9.04
N LEU A 60 1.48 -0.16 8.16
CA LEU A 60 2.13 -1.10 7.26
C LEU A 60 2.94 -2.14 8.04
N VAL A 61 3.67 -1.72 9.08
CA VAL A 61 4.43 -2.63 9.95
C VAL A 61 3.50 -3.59 10.70
N ARG A 62 2.35 -3.13 11.19
CA ARG A 62 1.35 -3.99 11.84
C ARG A 62 0.84 -5.08 10.90
N VAL A 63 0.47 -4.71 9.66
CA VAL A 63 0.06 -5.67 8.63
C VAL A 63 1.20 -6.65 8.32
N CYS A 64 2.42 -6.16 8.16
CA CYS A 64 3.59 -7.02 7.91
C CYS A 64 3.81 -8.04 9.04
N ASN A 65 3.73 -7.60 10.29
CA ASN A 65 3.87 -8.48 11.45
C ASN A 65 2.73 -9.50 11.55
N HIS A 66 1.49 -9.07 11.28
CA HIS A 66 0.31 -9.95 11.33
C HIS A 66 0.37 -11.08 10.30
N PHE A 67 0.80 -10.77 9.07
CA PHE A 67 0.89 -11.75 7.98
C PHE A 67 2.28 -12.40 7.85
N ALA A 68 3.24 -12.04 8.71
CA ALA A 68 4.64 -12.46 8.61
C ALA A 68 5.26 -12.19 7.22
N ILE A 69 4.96 -11.03 6.63
CA ILE A 69 5.48 -10.58 5.34
C ILE A 69 6.42 -9.38 5.51
N LYS A 70 7.15 -9.02 4.46
CA LYS A 70 8.06 -7.88 4.45
C LYS A 70 7.37 -6.63 3.92
N LEU A 71 7.83 -5.45 4.35
CA LEU A 71 7.36 -4.17 3.80
C LEU A 71 7.52 -4.09 2.27
N SER A 72 8.55 -4.73 1.71
CA SER A 72 8.79 -4.82 0.26
C SER A 72 7.69 -5.57 -0.50
N ASP A 73 6.89 -6.39 0.18
CA ASP A 73 5.77 -7.11 -0.44
C ASP A 73 4.55 -6.20 -0.64
N ILE A 74 4.51 -5.05 0.05
CA ILE A 74 3.44 -4.06 -0.02
C ILE A 74 3.91 -2.80 -0.77
N LEU A 75 5.08 -2.27 -0.42
CA LEU A 75 5.60 -1.00 -0.91
C LEU A 75 6.03 -1.09 -2.38
N VAL A 76 5.63 -0.09 -3.16
CA VAL A 76 6.04 0.04 -4.56
C VAL A 76 6.52 1.47 -4.80
N PHE A 77 7.73 1.61 -5.34
CA PHE A 77 8.27 2.91 -5.74
C PHE A 77 7.72 3.31 -7.11
N ARG A 78 7.46 4.61 -7.31
CA ARG A 78 7.12 5.10 -8.65
C ARG A 78 8.32 4.93 -9.56
N GLU A 79 8.15 4.21 -10.66
CA GLU A 79 9.15 4.18 -11.71
C GLU A 79 9.18 5.53 -12.42
N LYS A 80 10.38 6.13 -12.54
CA LYS A 80 10.58 7.27 -13.41
C LYS A 80 10.59 6.72 -14.83
N TYR A 81 9.67 7.16 -15.69
CA TYR A 81 9.81 6.94 -17.13
C TYR A 81 11.11 7.59 -17.58
N GLY A 82 12.18 6.80 -17.68
CA GLY A 82 13.25 7.05 -18.62
C GLY A 82 12.69 6.74 -20.00
N HIS A 83 12.01 7.71 -20.61
CA HIS A 83 11.67 7.68 -22.02
C HIS A 83 12.98 7.81 -22.82
N LEU A 84 13.82 6.77 -22.82
CA LEU A 84 14.72 6.57 -23.93
C LEU A 84 13.84 6.05 -25.05
N SER A 85 13.31 7.01 -25.82
CA SER A 85 12.88 6.77 -27.17
C SER A 85 14.04 6.08 -27.88
N SER A 86 14.00 4.76 -27.95
CA SER A 86 14.87 3.99 -28.80
C SER A 86 14.46 4.33 -30.22
N HIS A 87 15.03 5.42 -30.75
CA HIS A 87 15.25 5.54 -32.18
C HIS A 87 16.21 4.42 -32.54
N MET A 88 15.65 3.24 -32.80
CA MET A 88 16.34 2.20 -33.51
C MET A 88 15.63 1.98 -34.85
N ILE A 89 16.30 2.58 -35.84
CA ILE A 89 16.38 2.27 -37.28
C ILE A 89 15.19 2.76 -38.12
#